data_AF-A0A4R0R2W9-F1
#
_entry.id   AF-A0A4R0R2W9-F1
#
_cell.length_a   1.000
_cell.length_b   1.000
_cell.length_c   1.000
_cell.angle_alpha   90.00
_cell.angle_beta   90.00
_cell.angle_gamma   90.00
#
_symmetry.space_group_name_H-M   'P 1'
#
loop_
_entity.id
_entity.type
_entity.pdbx_description
1 polymer ?
#
loop_
_entity_poly.entity_id
_entity_poly.type
_entity_poly.pdbx_seq_one_letter_code
_entity_poly.pdbx_strand_id
1 'polypeptide(L)' 'MLFTFAWASLAAMFSFSIAMVVWGRNGDGSINF' A
#
# COMPACT_ATOMS: atom_id res chain seq x y z
N MET A 1 16.70 3.52 -17.44
CA MET A 1 15.28 3.32 -17.05
C MET A 1 15.10 2.49 -15.77
N LEU A 2 16.00 1.57 -15.40
CA LEU A 2 15.90 0.75 -14.17
C LEU A 2 15.65 1.56 -12.88
N PHE A 3 16.40 2.64 -12.66
CA PHE A 3 16.24 3.45 -11.45
C PHE A 3 14.88 4.15 -11.36
N THR A 4 14.31 4.57 -12.50
CA THR A 4 12.95 5.14 -12.53
C THR A 4 11.92 4.10 -12.08
N PHE A 5 12.07 2.85 -12.52
CA PHE A 5 11.20 1.76 -12.06
C PHE A 5 11.40 1.43 -10.58
N ALA A 6 12.64 1.49 -10.06
CA ALA A 6 12.92 1.26 -8.65
C ALA A 6 12.27 2.34 -7.74
N TRP A 7 12.29 3.60 -8.16
CA TRP A 7 11.61 4.67 -7.44
C TRP A 7 10.08 4.58 -7.54
N ALA A 8 9.56 4.24 -8.72
CA ALA A 8 8.14 4.05 -8.93
C ALA A 8 7.60 2.85 -8.11
N SER A 9 8.33 1.74 -8.06
CA SER A 9 7.93 0.57 -7.28
C SER A 9 7.98 0.83 -5.78
N LEU A 10 8.96 1.59 -5.30
CA LEU A 10 9.04 2.03 -3.90
C LEU A 10 7.80 2.86 -3.52
N ALA A 11 7.45 3.86 -4.33
CA ALA A 11 6.27 4.68 -4.10
C ALA A 11 4.98 3.86 -4.15
N ALA A 12 4.84 2.97 -5.14
CA ALA A 12 3.67 2.11 -5.28
C ALA A 12 3.48 1.17 -4.09
N MET A 13 4.55 0.54 -3.60
CA MET A 13 4.48 -0.35 -2.43
C MET A 13 4.10 0.41 -1.17
N PHE A 14 4.71 1.58 -0.93
CA PHE A 14 4.35 2.41 0.21
C PHE A 14 2.86 2.80 0.19
N SER A 15 2.37 3.31 -0.94
CA SER A 15 0.97 3.70 -1.09
C SER A 15 0.02 2.51 -0.96
N PHE A 16 0.37 1.36 -1.55
CA PHE A 16 -0.42 0.14 -1.47
C PHE A 16 -0.49 -0.40 -0.04
N SER A 17 0.61 -0.38 0.72
CA SER A 17 0.63 -0.80 2.12
C SER A 17 -0.37 0.00 2.97
N ILE A 18 -0.45 1.32 2.79
CA ILE A 18 -1.43 2.15 3.51
C ILE A 18 -2.86 1.81 3.06
N ALA A 19 -3.09 1.66 1.77
CA ALA A 19 -4.41 1.31 1.23
C ALA A 19 -4.93 -0.02 1.81
N MET A 20 -4.06 -1.03 1.93
CA MET A 20 -4.42 -2.32 2.52
C MET A 20 -4.79 -2.20 4.01
N VAL A 21 -4.11 -1.35 4.78
CA VAL A 21 -4.46 -1.11 6.19
C VAL A 21 -5.81 -0.40 6.31
N VAL A 22 -6.06 0.61 5.47
CA VAL A 22 -7.35 1.32 5.49
C VAL A 22 -8.50 0.39 5.07
N TRP A 23 -8.28 -0.41 4.03
CA TRP A 23 -9.25 -1.41 3.58
C TRP A 23 -9.54 -2.42 4.69
N GLY A 24 -8.50 -3.00 5.28
CA GLY A 24 -8.59 -3.94 6.41
C GLY A 24 -9.42 -3.42 7.60
N ARG A 25 -9.21 -2.15 7.96
CA ARG A 25 -9.81 -1.56 9.17
C ARG A 25 -11.21 -1.00 8.94
N ASN A 26 -11.45 -0.34 7.81
CA ASN A 26 -12.68 0.43 7.57
C ASN A 26 -13.45 0.01 6.32
N GLY A 27 -12.88 -0.81 5.45
CA GLY A 27 -13.54 -1.28 4.23
C GLY A 27 -14.13 -2.68 4.40
N ASP A 28 -13.31 -3.69 4.72
CA ASP A 28 -13.78 -5.06 5.00
C ASP A 28 -13.92 -5.35 6.50
N GLY A 29 -13.26 -4.57 7.36
CA GLY A 29 -13.34 -4.70 8.83
C GLY A 29 -12.69 -5.97 9.38
N SER A 30 -11.86 -6.66 8.57
CA SER A 30 -11.21 -7.92 8.94
C SER A 30 -10.14 -7.76 10.03
N ILE A 31 -9.62 -6.56 10.23
CA ILE A 31 -8.69 -6.20 11.29
C ILE A 31 -9.31 -5.14 12.21
N ASN A 32 -9.81 -5.60 13.37
CA ASN A 32 -10.40 -4.79 14.44
C ASN A 32 -9.54 -4.93 15.70
N PHE A 33 -8.59 -4.00 15.88
CA PHE A 33 -7.83 -3.80 17.12
C PHE A 33 -7.99 -2.35 17.59
#